data_AF-A0A9X3PVU7-F1
#
_entry.id   AF-A0A9X3PVU7-F1
#
_cell.length_a   1.000
_cell.length_b   1.000
_cell.length_c   1.000
_cell.angle_alpha   90.00
_cell.angle_beta   90.00
_cell.angle_gamma   90.00
#
_symmetry.space_group_name_H-M   'P 1'
#
loop_
_entity.id
_entity.type
_entity.pdbx_description
1 polymer ?
#
loop_
_entity_poly.entity_id
_entity_poly.type
_entity_poly.pdbx_seq_one_letter_code
_entity_poly.pdbx_strand_id
1 'polypeptide(L)' 'GFDLSADSAYAAPTSMHIKIVVKAGETKYIGIPISDLTYVTAGGLLKYKCQLHEKHLGGQLLIQK' A
#
# COMPACT_ATOMS: atom_id res chain seq x y z
N GLY A 1 -9.72 2.18 8.03
CA GLY A 1 -9.52 1.59 6.69
C GLY A 1 -8.10 1.86 6.26
N PHE A 2 -7.54 0.94 5.50
CA PHE A 2 -6.14 0.93 5.05
C PHE A 2 -6.12 0.96 3.53
N ASP A 3 -5.39 1.93 2.98
CA ASP A 3 -5.09 2.09 1.56
C ASP A 3 -3.58 1.99 1.39
N LEU A 4 -3.11 1.13 0.51
CA LEU A 4 -1.71 0.97 0.14
C LEU A 4 -1.60 0.97 -1.39
N SER A 5 -0.78 1.85 -1.94
CA SER A 5 -0.55 1.94 -3.37
C SER A 5 0.93 2.05 -3.72
N ALA A 6 1.27 1.67 -4.94
CA ALA A 6 2.54 2.05 -5.55
C ALA A 6 2.73 3.58 -5.59
N ASP A 7 3.97 4.03 -5.66
CA ASP A 7 4.26 5.43 -5.94
C ASP A 7 3.93 5.79 -7.40
N SER A 8 3.59 7.05 -7.64
CA SER A 8 2.98 7.54 -8.88
C SER A 8 3.86 7.41 -10.14
N ALA A 9 5.11 6.94 -10.00
CA ALA A 9 6.05 6.79 -11.10
C ALA A 9 5.82 5.52 -11.96
N TYR A 10 5.00 4.55 -11.51
CA TYR A 10 4.56 3.40 -12.32
C TYR A 10 3.05 3.17 -12.24
N ALA A 11 2.26 4.15 -12.70
CA ALA A 11 0.82 3.98 -12.97
C ALA A 11 0.55 3.11 -14.22
N ALA A 12 1.23 1.96 -14.33
CA ALA A 12 0.89 0.94 -15.30
C ALA A 12 -0.47 0.30 -14.95
N PRO A 13 -1.20 -0.29 -15.91
CA PRO A 13 -2.47 -0.99 -15.65
C PRO A 13 -2.35 -2.11 -14.59
N THR A 14 -1.13 -2.57 -14.33
CA THR A 14 -0.78 -3.61 -13.35
C THR A 14 -0.26 -3.05 -12.02
N SER A 15 -0.41 -1.75 -11.76
CA SER A 15 0.03 -1.12 -10.52
C SER A 15 -0.69 -1.69 -9.29
N MET A 16 0.05 -1.90 -8.20
CA MET A 16 -0.50 -2.46 -6.98
C MET A 16 -1.36 -1.43 -6.25
N HIS A 17 -2.60 -1.83 -5.93
CA HIS A 17 -3.50 -1.06 -5.08
C HIS A 17 -4.30 -1.96 -4.15
N ILE A 18 -4.14 -1.76 -2.84
CA ILE A 18 -4.82 -2.55 -1.81
C ILE A 18 -5.68 -1.62 -0.96
N LYS A 19 -6.98 -1.91 -0.87
CA LYS A 19 -7.92 -1.21 0.00
C LYS A 19 -8.63 -2.19 0.91
N ILE A 20 -8.49 -1.99 2.22
CA ILE A 20 -9.08 -2.87 3.22
C ILE A 20 -9.80 -2.08 4.31
N VAL A 21 -11.00 -2.52 4.65
CA VAL A 21 -11.69 -2.12 5.87
C VAL A 21 -11.55 -3.26 6.89
N VAL A 22 -11.07 -2.90 8.09
CA VAL A 22 -10.95 -3.80 9.24
C VAL A 22 -11.98 -3.32 10.26
N LYS A 23 -12.87 -4.22 10.71
CA LYS A 23 -13.88 -3.89 11.72
C LYS A 23 -13.24 -3.82 13.11
N ALA A 24 -13.93 -3.18 14.07
CA ALA A 24 -13.47 -3.14 15.45
C ALA A 24 -13.33 -4.57 16.01
N GLY A 25 -12.19 -4.87 16.63
CA GLY A 25 -11.87 -6.22 17.14
C GLY A 25 -11.40 -7.22 16.08
N GLU A 26 -11.35 -6.85 14.80
CA GLU A 26 -10.86 -7.72 13.71
C GLU A 26 -9.36 -7.47 13.45
N THR A 27 -8.66 -8.51 12.98
CA THR A 27 -7.32 -8.40 12.39
C THR A 27 -7.32 -9.04 11.01
N LYS A 28 -6.69 -8.39 10.03
CA LYS A 28 -6.52 -8.91 8.68
C LYS A 28 -5.04 -8.94 8.32
N TYR A 29 -4.65 -9.99 7.59
CA TYR A 29 -3.30 -10.16 7.09
C TYR A 29 -3.30 -10.02 5.57
N ILE A 30 -2.28 -9.35 5.04
CA ILE A 30 -2.05 -9.20 3.61
C ILE A 30 -0.69 -9.84 3.33
N GLY A 31 -0.69 -10.94 2.57
CA GLY A 31 0.54 -11.53 2.05
C GLY A 31 0.84 -10.93 0.68
N ILE A 32 2.03 -10.37 0.51
CA ILE A 32 2.52 -9.85 -0.78
C ILE A 32 3.90 -10.45 -1.03
N PRO A 33 4.13 -11.12 -2.17
CA PRO A 33 5.46 -11.56 -2.54
C PRO A 33 6.41 -10.36 -2.66
N ILE A 34 7.65 -10.50 -2.18
CA ILE A 34 8.68 -9.45 -2.32
C ILE A 34 8.94 -9.15 -3.80
N SER A 35 8.89 -10.16 -4.67
CA SER A 35 9.00 -9.98 -6.13
C SER A 35 8.01 -8.95 -6.65
N ASP A 36 6.75 -9.05 -6.21
CA ASP A 36 5.66 -8.19 -6.66
C ASP A 36 5.86 -6.78 -6.12
N LEU A 37 6.23 -6.64 -4.84
CA LEU A 37 6.58 -5.36 -4.24
C LEU A 37 7.72 -4.64 -4.98
N THR A 38 8.74 -5.37 -5.41
CA THR A 38 9.86 -4.82 -6.18
C THR A 38 9.53 -4.57 -7.65
N TYR A 39 8.55 -5.27 -8.22
CA TYR A 39 8.10 -5.11 -9.61
C TYR A 39 7.20 -3.87 -9.77
N VAL A 40 6.31 -3.63 -8.80
CA VAL A 40 5.27 -2.59 -8.90
C VAL A 40 5.70 -1.21 -8.39
N THR A 41 6.96 -1.00 -8.00
CA THR A 41 7.45 0.25 -7.41
C THR A 41 8.65 0.82 -8.17
N ALA A 42 8.70 2.15 -8.35
CA ALA A 42 9.77 2.83 -9.10
C ALA A 42 11.13 2.90 -8.38
N GLY A 43 11.12 2.58 -7.09
CA GLY A 43 12.26 2.79 -6.19
C GLY A 43 12.06 2.13 -4.85
N GLY A 44 11.27 1.07 -4.79
CA GLY A 44 10.93 0.40 -3.54
C GLY A 44 9.98 1.21 -2.64
N LEU A 45 9.38 2.30 -3.13
CA LEU A 45 8.51 3.16 -2.34
C LEU A 45 7.03 2.83 -2.54
N LEU A 46 6.33 2.67 -1.43
CA LEU A 46 4.89 2.54 -1.35
C LEU A 46 4.30 3.68 -0.53
N LYS A 47 3.07 4.07 -0.84
CA LYS A 47 2.31 5.05 -0.07
C LYS A 47 1.19 4.33 0.67
N TYR A 48 1.05 4.59 1.96
CA TYR A 48 -0.10 4.10 2.72
C TYR A 48 -0.84 5.25 3.38
N LYS A 49 -2.15 5.11 3.54
CA LYS A 49 -2.99 6.09 4.25
C LYS A 49 -4.27 5.46 4.78
N CYS A 50 -4.97 6.21 5.63
CA CYS A 50 -6.35 5.88 5.94
C CYS A 50 -7.27 6.39 4.82
N GLN A 51 -8.06 5.51 4.21
CA GLN A 51 -9.09 5.91 3.24
C GLN A 51 -10.43 6.33 3.84
N LEU A 52 -10.64 6.11 5.14
CA LEU A 52 -11.95 6.38 5.78
C LEU A 52 -12.03 7.77 6.41
N HIS A 53 -10.90 8.40 6.71
CA HIS A 53 -10.86 9.70 7.38
C HIS A 53 -9.73 10.55 6.81
N GLU A 54 -10.07 11.70 6.24
CA GLU A 54 -9.12 12.57 5.52
C GLU A 54 -8.04 13.18 6.44
N LYS A 55 -8.36 13.37 7.73
CA LYS A 55 -7.44 13.95 8.71
C LYS A 55 -6.41 12.97 9.25
N HIS A 56 -6.54 11.67 8.95
CA HIS A 56 -5.56 10.68 9.36
C HIS A 56 -4.32 10.81 8.48
N LEU A 57 -3.17 10.95 9.13
CA LEU A 57 -1.89 11.00 8.44
C LEU A 57 -1.60 9.66 7.75
N GLY A 58 -1.12 9.74 6.51
CA GLY A 58 -0.51 8.61 5.82
C GLY A 58 0.99 8.56 6.06
N GLY A 59 1.66 7.66 5.34
CA GLY A 59 3.11 7.54 5.35
C GLY A 59 3.63 6.82 4.12
N GLN A 60 4.92 6.53 4.14
CA GLN A 60 5.60 5.78 3.09
C GLN A 60 6.25 4.53 3.68
N LEU A 61 6.25 3.46 2.90
CA LEU A 61 7.03 2.25 3.19
C LEU A 61 8.16 2.18 2.16
N LEU A 62 9.38 1.98 2.64
CA LEU A 62 10.55 1.72 1.81
C LEU A 62 10.88 0.23 1.89
N ILE A 63 10.92 -0.41 0.72
CA ILE A 63 11.41 -1.77 0.55
C ILE A 63 12.94 -1.68 0.50
N GLN A 64 13.60 -2.10 1.58
CA GLN A 64 15.05 -2.26 1.60
C GLN A 64 15.44 -3.66 1.10
N LYS A 65 16.51 -3.71 0.33
CA LYS A 65 17.15 -4.94 -0.16
C LYS A 65 18.34 -5.27 0.71
#